data_AF-A0A9W4NH96-F1
#
_entry.id   AF-A0A9W4NH96-F1
#
_cell.length_a   1.000
_cell.length_b   1.000
_cell.length_c   1.000
_cell.angle_alpha   90.00
_cell.angle_beta   90.00
_cell.angle_gamma   90.00
#
_symmetry.space_group_name_H-M   'P 1'
#
loop_
_entity.id
_entity.type
_entity.pdbx_description
1 polymer ?
#
loop_
_entity_poly.entity_id
_entity_poly.type
_entity_poly.pdbx_seq_one_letter_code
_entity_poly.pdbx_strand_id
1 'polypeptide(L)'
;MSGRFVRSSKYRHVFGRSTRKDQCYDNLRVSRNAWDTNLLKVNPKHIAVNWEAGGGGAFAIIPLEERGKLPERIPLCRGHTAVVLDTDWNPFNDDLIASGSDDGKVLLWRVPENFTVRPDVNADDVQDLAPVGKLSGHPKKIGHVLFNPAAENVLATASGDYTVKIWDIEAGKPKLTLNIGDIVQSQSWSANGSLMVTTSRDKKLRIWDVRQERPAHETNGHTGAKNSRAVWLGERDRIATTGFSKMSDRQLALWDIRAVREPINGFKTLDSISGVCMPFWDDGTNCLYLAGRGDGNIRYFELENDKFEFLSEHKSADPQRGVAFMPKRGVNMHENEVARAYKTVNDQYIEPVSFIVPRRSENFQDDIYPPTTGVAPAMSCSEWLGGKEAIPPKISMASLFDGEGIKEVSGAEEKPTGSIESPAPQAAAESPKAVETPKPTEAPKKASEPSSPKISEPVREPTPVARPAPSMKDQGASMASMVDKFADGEEEGNVSDDDDSSFEEVPKPVERPVRSAAATETSSPRVSSPLRPKEVESKPQPIVSVSSALPTPKLPSANSHQSPTIPSPASETPSPSTSVPKNDIEEIKNLIAQQTKTIATQAQQMQTLTAEIEALKSKLN
;
A
#
# COMPACT_ATOMS: atom_id res chain seq x y z
N MET A 1 -12.97 40.54 13.36
CA MET A 1 -13.00 39.12 12.93
C MET A 1 -11.80 38.88 12.04
N SER A 2 -10.99 37.86 12.29
CA SER A 2 -9.96 37.46 11.31
C SER A 2 -10.63 36.80 10.12
N GLY A 3 -10.36 37.31 8.92
CA GLY A 3 -10.79 36.65 7.69
C GLY A 3 -10.06 35.31 7.59
N ARG A 4 -10.76 34.20 7.88
CA ARG A 4 -10.22 32.86 7.68
C ARG A 4 -10.10 32.63 6.17
N PHE A 5 -8.91 32.93 5.62
CA PHE A 5 -8.58 32.67 4.22
C PHE A 5 -8.87 31.20 3.90
N VAL A 6 -9.96 30.96 3.17
CA VAL A 6 -10.33 29.63 2.73
C VAL A 6 -9.47 29.30 1.53
N ARG A 7 -8.68 28.22 1.62
CA ARG A 7 -7.92 27.67 0.50
C ARG A 7 -8.84 27.51 -0.71
N SER A 8 -8.54 28.20 -1.81
CA SER A 8 -9.25 28.03 -3.07
C SER A 8 -8.93 26.64 -3.64
N SER A 9 -9.95 25.91 -4.05
CA SER A 9 -9.81 24.63 -4.75
C SER A 9 -11.08 24.34 -5.54
N LYS A 10 -10.90 24.01 -6.82
CA LYS A 10 -11.97 23.52 -7.71
C LYS A 10 -12.62 22.22 -7.18
N TYR A 11 -11.90 21.45 -6.36
CA TYR A 11 -12.36 20.20 -5.77
C TYR A 11 -12.89 20.32 -4.34
N ARG A 12 -12.86 21.53 -3.73
CA ARG A 12 -13.33 21.80 -2.35
C ARG A 12 -14.73 21.28 -2.06
N HIS A 13 -15.61 21.29 -3.05
CA HIS A 13 -17.02 20.90 -2.93
C HIS A 13 -17.35 19.57 -3.64
N VAL A 14 -16.35 18.75 -3.97
CA VAL A 14 -16.58 17.38 -4.46
C VAL A 14 -17.35 16.57 -3.43
N PHE A 15 -18.41 15.90 -3.87
CA PHE A 15 -19.22 15.00 -3.05
C PHE A 15 -19.36 13.63 -3.73
N GLY A 16 -19.27 12.56 -2.93
CA GLY A 16 -19.53 11.20 -3.39
C GLY A 16 -21.02 10.89 -3.32
N ARG A 17 -21.66 10.67 -4.47
CA ARG A 17 -23.07 10.29 -4.63
C ARG A 17 -23.19 8.78 -4.78
N SER A 18 -23.82 8.13 -3.81
CA SER A 18 -24.19 6.70 -3.89
C SER A 18 -25.15 6.42 -5.05
N THR A 19 -25.01 5.24 -5.63
CA THR A 19 -25.90 4.72 -6.67
C THR A 19 -27.11 4.03 -6.05
N ARG A 20 -28.28 4.11 -6.71
CA ARG A 20 -29.50 3.43 -6.25
C ARG A 20 -29.34 1.91 -6.38
N LYS A 21 -30.00 1.12 -5.52
CA LYS A 21 -29.78 -0.34 -5.48
C LYS A 21 -30.13 -1.05 -6.80
N ASP A 22 -31.09 -0.56 -7.57
CA ASP A 22 -31.42 -1.08 -8.92
C ASP A 22 -30.28 -0.91 -9.94
N GLN A 23 -29.42 0.10 -9.74
CA GLN A 23 -28.24 0.39 -10.56
C GLN A 23 -26.93 -0.21 -10.00
N CYS A 24 -27.01 -0.96 -8.89
CA CYS A 24 -25.88 -1.72 -8.34
C CYS A 24 -25.80 -3.11 -8.99
N TYR A 25 -24.70 -3.85 -8.77
CA TYR A 25 -24.53 -5.23 -9.25
C TYR A 25 -24.77 -6.19 -8.09
N ASP A 26 -25.95 -6.82 -8.01
CA ASP A 26 -26.41 -7.64 -6.88
C ASP A 26 -26.39 -9.14 -7.22
N ASN A 27 -26.45 -10.01 -6.21
CA ASN A 27 -26.30 -11.48 -6.30
C ASN A 27 -24.86 -11.97 -6.58
N LEU A 28 -23.85 -11.25 -6.06
CA LEU A 28 -22.44 -11.62 -6.15
C LEU A 28 -22.00 -12.54 -5.00
N ARG A 29 -20.86 -13.24 -5.18
CA ARG A 29 -20.18 -14.01 -4.12
C ARG A 29 -18.73 -13.54 -4.00
N VAL A 30 -18.49 -12.39 -3.35
CA VAL A 30 -17.16 -11.77 -3.32
C VAL A 30 -16.19 -12.59 -2.46
N SER A 31 -15.03 -12.97 -3.02
CA SER A 31 -14.03 -13.84 -2.40
C SER A 31 -13.64 -13.37 -1.01
N ARG A 32 -14.00 -14.13 0.03
CA ARG A 32 -13.77 -13.80 1.46
C ARG A 32 -12.32 -13.96 1.92
N ASN A 33 -11.36 -13.89 1.00
CA ASN A 33 -9.95 -14.13 1.32
C ASN A 33 -9.39 -13.07 2.30
N ALA A 34 -8.39 -13.48 3.09
CA ALA A 34 -7.78 -12.67 4.14
C ALA A 34 -6.66 -11.74 3.64
N TRP A 35 -6.24 -11.84 2.37
CA TRP A 35 -5.16 -11.01 1.81
C TRP A 35 -5.66 -9.58 1.60
N ASP A 36 -4.77 -8.60 1.72
CA ASP A 36 -5.11 -7.17 1.58
C ASP A 36 -4.92 -6.70 0.14
N THR A 37 -5.75 -7.25 -0.76
CA THR A 37 -5.93 -6.71 -2.13
C THR A 37 -7.18 -5.83 -2.21
N ASN A 38 -7.40 -5.23 -3.37
CA ASN A 38 -8.58 -4.42 -3.66
C ASN A 38 -9.84 -5.27 -3.94
N LEU A 39 -9.67 -6.60 -4.10
CA LEU A 39 -10.69 -7.64 -4.39
C LEU A 39 -11.49 -7.47 -5.70
N LEU A 40 -11.50 -6.28 -6.29
CA LEU A 40 -12.01 -5.99 -7.62
C LEU A 40 -11.09 -5.01 -8.37
N LYS A 41 -11.22 -5.00 -9.69
CA LYS A 41 -10.58 -4.05 -10.60
C LYS A 41 -11.56 -3.69 -11.72
N VAL A 42 -11.60 -2.43 -12.14
CA VAL A 42 -12.55 -1.94 -13.16
C VAL A 42 -11.79 -1.22 -14.28
N ASN A 43 -12.29 -1.32 -15.50
CA ASN A 43 -11.90 -0.52 -16.66
C ASN A 43 -13.18 0.04 -17.35
N PRO A 44 -13.08 0.83 -18.43
CA PRO A 44 -14.25 1.46 -19.06
C PRO A 44 -15.28 0.52 -19.72
N LYS A 45 -15.04 -0.80 -19.75
CA LYS A 45 -16.02 -1.81 -20.22
C LYS A 45 -16.52 -2.74 -19.11
N HIS A 46 -15.63 -3.13 -18.20
CA HIS A 46 -15.80 -4.33 -17.36
C HIS A 46 -15.38 -4.10 -15.90
N ILE A 47 -16.10 -4.75 -14.98
CA ILE A 47 -15.67 -4.99 -13.59
C ILE A 47 -15.18 -6.43 -13.49
N ALA A 48 -13.97 -6.63 -12.99
CA ALA A 48 -13.50 -7.93 -12.51
C ALA A 48 -13.62 -7.98 -10.98
N VAL A 49 -14.14 -9.09 -10.44
CA VAL A 49 -14.29 -9.28 -8.98
C VAL A 49 -13.89 -10.70 -8.57
N ASN A 50 -12.95 -10.81 -7.62
CA ASN A 50 -12.48 -12.09 -7.10
C ASN A 50 -13.65 -12.84 -6.44
N TRP A 51 -13.82 -14.14 -6.74
CA TRP A 51 -15.03 -14.88 -6.43
C TRP A 51 -14.84 -15.96 -5.35
N GLU A 52 -15.84 -16.17 -4.50
CA GLU A 52 -15.90 -17.25 -3.52
C GLU A 52 -16.30 -18.57 -4.22
N ALA A 53 -15.33 -19.19 -4.88
CA ALA A 53 -15.53 -20.44 -5.61
C ALA A 53 -15.54 -21.68 -4.69
N GLY A 54 -16.50 -22.58 -4.92
CA GLY A 54 -16.50 -23.92 -4.32
C GLY A 54 -15.44 -24.81 -4.95
N GLY A 55 -14.18 -24.65 -4.51
CA GLY A 55 -13.01 -25.38 -5.03
C GLY A 55 -12.28 -24.62 -6.16
N GLY A 56 -10.96 -24.80 -6.21
CA GLY A 56 -10.08 -24.08 -7.13
C GLY A 56 -9.98 -22.59 -6.82
N GLY A 57 -9.84 -21.77 -7.85
CA GLY A 57 -9.99 -20.32 -7.79
C GLY A 57 -10.67 -19.77 -9.03
N ALA A 58 -11.48 -18.74 -8.84
CA ALA A 58 -12.16 -18.02 -9.90
C ALA A 58 -12.32 -16.53 -9.58
N PHE A 59 -12.63 -15.76 -10.61
CA PHE A 59 -13.15 -14.40 -10.51
C PHE A 59 -14.25 -14.22 -11.57
N ALA A 60 -15.19 -13.32 -11.33
CA ALA A 60 -16.20 -12.94 -12.32
C ALA A 60 -15.71 -11.72 -13.12
N ILE A 61 -16.13 -11.64 -14.39
CA ILE A 61 -16.07 -10.42 -15.21
C ILE A 61 -17.53 -10.01 -15.47
N ILE A 62 -17.85 -8.73 -15.32
CA ILE A 62 -19.23 -8.20 -15.41
C ILE A 62 -19.19 -6.94 -16.30
N PRO A 63 -19.92 -6.88 -17.42
CA PRO A 63 -20.07 -5.67 -18.22
C PRO A 63 -20.75 -4.54 -17.43
N LEU A 64 -20.29 -3.30 -17.62
CA LEU A 64 -20.78 -2.12 -16.86
C LEU A 64 -22.27 -1.78 -17.08
N GLU A 65 -22.84 -2.27 -18.17
CA GLU A 65 -24.24 -2.11 -18.55
C GLU A 65 -25.15 -3.14 -17.88
N GLU A 66 -24.63 -4.31 -17.52
CA GLU A 66 -25.39 -5.42 -16.92
C GLU A 66 -25.60 -5.25 -15.40
N ARG A 67 -26.34 -4.21 -15.05
CA ARG A 67 -26.68 -3.85 -13.66
C ARG A 67 -27.85 -4.66 -13.11
N GLY A 68 -28.23 -4.36 -11.87
CA GLY A 68 -29.31 -5.02 -11.14
C GLY A 68 -28.89 -6.37 -10.57
N LYS A 69 -29.88 -7.23 -10.31
CA LYS A 69 -29.64 -8.59 -9.83
C LYS A 69 -29.11 -9.48 -10.96
N LEU A 70 -27.92 -10.06 -10.78
CA LEU A 70 -27.35 -11.02 -11.73
C LEU A 70 -27.98 -12.42 -11.58
N PRO A 71 -27.90 -13.29 -12.61
CA PRO A 71 -28.28 -14.70 -12.49
C PRO A 71 -27.53 -15.43 -11.37
N GLU A 72 -28.05 -16.56 -10.89
CA GLU A 72 -27.37 -17.34 -9.83
C GLU A 72 -26.10 -18.05 -10.33
N ARG A 73 -26.09 -18.47 -11.61
CA ARG A 73 -24.89 -18.94 -12.30
C ARG A 73 -24.61 -18.00 -13.48
N ILE A 74 -23.41 -17.43 -13.44
CA ILE A 74 -22.82 -16.57 -14.47
C ILE A 74 -21.52 -17.21 -14.95
N PRO A 75 -21.01 -16.88 -16.15
CA PRO A 75 -19.65 -17.25 -16.56
C PRO A 75 -18.60 -16.70 -15.59
N LEU A 76 -17.68 -17.56 -15.14
CA LEU A 76 -16.53 -17.19 -14.33
C LEU A 76 -15.22 -17.51 -15.08
N CYS A 77 -14.16 -16.76 -14.79
CA CYS A 77 -12.81 -17.13 -15.23
C CYS A 77 -12.30 -18.28 -14.35
N ARG A 78 -12.22 -19.50 -14.89
CA ARG A 78 -11.78 -20.71 -14.16
C ARG A 78 -10.53 -21.35 -14.77
N GLY A 79 -9.64 -21.79 -13.89
CA GLY A 79 -8.37 -22.43 -14.28
C GLY A 79 -7.30 -22.41 -13.18
N HIS A 80 -7.43 -21.54 -12.18
CA HIS A 80 -6.62 -21.61 -10.97
C HIS A 80 -7.03 -22.79 -10.09
N THR A 81 -6.04 -23.45 -9.51
CA THR A 81 -6.22 -24.60 -8.62
C THR A 81 -6.36 -24.23 -7.14
N ALA A 82 -6.21 -22.95 -6.79
CA ALA A 82 -6.52 -22.38 -5.48
C ALA A 82 -6.99 -20.92 -5.62
N VAL A 83 -7.44 -20.31 -4.52
CA VAL A 83 -8.13 -19.01 -4.48
C VAL A 83 -7.39 -17.90 -5.25
N VAL A 84 -8.12 -17.09 -6.02
CA VAL A 84 -7.61 -15.88 -6.67
C VAL A 84 -7.47 -14.77 -5.62
N LEU A 85 -6.27 -14.18 -5.54
CA LEU A 85 -5.91 -13.18 -4.54
C LEU A 85 -6.01 -11.76 -5.11
N ASP A 86 -5.52 -11.54 -6.33
CA ASP A 86 -5.49 -10.23 -7.00
C ASP A 86 -5.77 -10.34 -8.51
N THR A 87 -6.32 -9.28 -9.10
CA THR A 87 -6.63 -9.18 -10.53
C THR A 87 -6.31 -7.79 -11.05
N ASP A 88 -5.73 -7.70 -12.24
CA ASP A 88 -5.40 -6.41 -12.87
C ASP A 88 -5.65 -6.41 -14.38
N TRP A 89 -6.26 -5.33 -14.87
CA TRP A 89 -6.53 -5.10 -16.29
C TRP A 89 -5.28 -4.53 -16.97
N ASN A 90 -5.02 -4.92 -18.22
CA ASN A 90 -3.98 -4.30 -19.02
C ASN A 90 -4.42 -2.84 -19.35
N PRO A 91 -3.62 -1.80 -19.02
CA PRO A 91 -4.03 -0.41 -19.22
C PRO A 91 -4.25 -0.04 -20.70
N PHE A 92 -3.61 -0.78 -21.61
CA PHE A 92 -3.64 -0.60 -23.06
C PHE A 92 -4.68 -1.49 -23.76
N ASN A 93 -5.28 -2.45 -23.06
CA ASN A 93 -6.22 -3.40 -23.64
C ASN A 93 -7.34 -3.76 -22.63
N ASP A 94 -8.49 -3.10 -22.78
CA ASP A 94 -9.65 -3.25 -21.88
C ASP A 94 -10.32 -4.64 -21.92
N ASP A 95 -9.84 -5.55 -22.78
CA ASP A 95 -10.33 -6.93 -22.91
C ASP A 95 -9.31 -7.96 -22.40
N LEU A 96 -8.14 -7.54 -21.89
CA LEU A 96 -7.09 -8.40 -21.36
C LEU A 96 -6.87 -8.18 -19.86
N ILE A 97 -6.95 -9.26 -19.08
CA ILE A 97 -6.76 -9.23 -17.62
C ILE A 97 -5.77 -10.32 -17.17
N ALA A 98 -5.02 -10.04 -16.11
CA ALA A 98 -4.16 -10.99 -15.40
C ALA A 98 -4.73 -11.30 -14.00
N SER A 99 -4.59 -12.54 -13.54
CA SER A 99 -4.97 -12.96 -12.18
C SER A 99 -3.83 -13.68 -11.45
N GLY A 100 -3.61 -13.31 -10.19
CA GLY A 100 -2.68 -13.97 -9.27
C GLY A 100 -3.41 -14.84 -8.25
N SER A 101 -2.87 -16.02 -7.94
CA SER A 101 -3.53 -17.02 -7.09
C SER A 101 -2.62 -17.56 -5.97
N ASP A 102 -3.27 -18.09 -4.95
CA ASP A 102 -2.67 -18.92 -3.90
C ASP A 102 -1.90 -20.14 -4.48
N ASP A 103 -2.21 -20.56 -5.73
CA ASP A 103 -1.53 -21.67 -6.44
C ASP A 103 -0.19 -21.33 -7.13
N GLY A 104 0.32 -20.10 -6.94
CA GLY A 104 1.64 -19.66 -7.39
C GLY A 104 1.77 -19.38 -8.89
N LYS A 105 0.66 -19.42 -9.63
CA LYS A 105 0.62 -19.13 -11.08
C LYS A 105 0.01 -17.77 -11.33
N VAL A 106 0.34 -17.20 -12.49
CA VAL A 106 -0.46 -16.14 -13.12
C VAL A 106 -1.23 -16.79 -14.26
N LEU A 107 -2.50 -16.43 -14.42
CA LEU A 107 -3.27 -16.73 -15.63
C LEU A 107 -3.66 -15.42 -16.32
N LEU A 108 -3.67 -15.47 -17.65
CA LEU A 108 -4.05 -14.38 -18.54
C LEU A 108 -5.36 -14.75 -19.23
N TRP A 109 -6.28 -13.80 -19.34
CA TRP A 109 -7.63 -14.04 -19.83
C TRP A 109 -8.01 -12.95 -20.81
N ARG A 110 -8.69 -13.33 -21.89
CA ARG A 110 -9.29 -12.39 -22.84
C ARG A 110 -10.80 -12.45 -22.73
N VAL A 111 -11.44 -11.29 -22.60
CA VAL A 111 -12.90 -11.18 -22.66
C VAL A 111 -13.34 -11.41 -24.11
N PRO A 112 -14.29 -12.31 -24.39
CA PRO A 112 -14.87 -12.48 -25.73
C PRO A 112 -15.58 -11.22 -26.22
N GLU A 113 -15.63 -11.03 -27.54
CA GLU A 113 -16.53 -10.05 -28.15
C GLU A 113 -17.99 -10.39 -27.80
N ASN A 114 -18.79 -9.37 -27.45
CA ASN A 114 -20.18 -9.53 -26.99
C ASN A 114 -20.35 -10.45 -25.75
N PHE A 115 -19.32 -10.54 -24.90
CA PHE A 115 -19.41 -11.26 -23.62
C PHE A 115 -20.52 -10.69 -22.73
N THR A 116 -21.31 -11.61 -22.14
CA THR A 116 -22.41 -11.28 -21.24
C THR A 116 -22.44 -12.18 -20.01
N VAL A 117 -22.91 -11.65 -18.87
CA VAL A 117 -23.23 -12.45 -17.67
C VAL A 117 -24.67 -12.96 -17.64
N ARG A 118 -25.47 -12.68 -18.68
CA ARG A 118 -26.85 -13.15 -18.88
C ARG A 118 -27.01 -13.91 -20.22
N PRO A 119 -26.24 -14.98 -20.48
CA PRO A 119 -26.37 -15.74 -21.72
C PRO A 119 -27.74 -16.42 -21.81
N ASP A 120 -28.32 -16.47 -23.02
CA ASP A 120 -29.62 -17.10 -23.32
C ASP A 120 -29.48 -18.63 -23.44
N VAL A 121 -29.13 -19.27 -22.32
CA VAL A 121 -28.96 -20.72 -22.16
C VAL A 121 -29.48 -21.15 -20.78
N ASN A 122 -29.71 -22.45 -20.56
CA ASN A 122 -30.06 -22.93 -19.22
C ASN A 122 -28.89 -22.69 -18.26
N ALA A 123 -29.18 -22.48 -16.97
CA ALA A 123 -28.16 -22.28 -15.94
C ALA A 123 -27.09 -23.40 -15.93
N ASP A 124 -27.47 -24.64 -16.29
CA ASP A 124 -26.55 -25.78 -16.35
C ASP A 124 -25.57 -25.74 -17.53
N ASP A 125 -25.94 -25.08 -18.63
CA ASP A 125 -25.17 -24.98 -19.87
C ASP A 125 -24.18 -23.79 -19.91
N VAL A 126 -24.28 -22.86 -18.94
CA VAL A 126 -23.43 -21.66 -18.83
C VAL A 126 -21.96 -22.04 -18.75
N GLN A 127 -21.17 -21.69 -19.78
CA GLN A 127 -19.75 -21.99 -19.86
C GLN A 127 -18.89 -20.97 -19.11
N ASP A 128 -17.84 -21.46 -18.47
CA ASP A 128 -16.80 -20.64 -17.82
C ASP A 128 -15.71 -20.23 -18.82
N LEU A 129 -15.08 -19.07 -18.59
CA LEU A 129 -13.95 -18.59 -19.39
C LEU A 129 -12.68 -19.37 -19.04
N ALA A 130 -11.96 -19.81 -20.06
CA ALA A 130 -10.64 -20.46 -19.95
C ALA A 130 -9.49 -19.44 -20.10
N PRO A 131 -8.31 -19.70 -19.50
CA PRO A 131 -7.16 -18.81 -19.63
C PRO A 131 -6.51 -18.92 -21.02
N VAL A 132 -6.19 -17.78 -21.63
CA VAL A 132 -5.49 -17.70 -22.92
C VAL A 132 -3.97 -17.77 -22.77
N GLY A 133 -3.45 -17.57 -21.56
CA GLY A 133 -2.03 -17.65 -21.24
C GLY A 133 -1.76 -17.98 -19.78
N LYS A 134 -0.54 -18.45 -19.49
CA LYS A 134 -0.13 -18.90 -18.17
C LYS A 134 1.33 -18.56 -17.92
N LEU A 135 1.61 -17.87 -16.82
CA LEU A 135 2.96 -17.61 -16.34
C LEU A 135 3.23 -18.48 -15.11
N SER A 136 4.44 -19.02 -14.99
CA SER A 136 4.81 -19.93 -13.90
C SER A 136 6.30 -19.80 -13.58
N GLY A 137 6.63 -19.69 -12.30
CA GLY A 137 7.99 -19.37 -11.85
C GLY A 137 8.11 -18.83 -10.42
N HIS A 138 6.99 -18.53 -9.76
CA HIS A 138 6.94 -18.41 -8.30
C HIS A 138 6.63 -19.80 -7.69
N PRO A 139 7.33 -20.25 -6.62
CA PRO A 139 7.07 -21.51 -5.93
C PRO A 139 6.01 -21.38 -4.82
N LYS A 140 5.48 -20.17 -4.62
CA LYS A 140 4.47 -19.83 -3.61
C LYS A 140 3.47 -18.84 -4.20
N LYS A 141 2.31 -18.73 -3.55
CA LYS A 141 1.23 -17.80 -3.87
C LYS A 141 1.63 -16.42 -4.34
N ILE A 142 0.93 -15.94 -5.37
CA ILE A 142 1.05 -14.59 -5.92
C ILE A 142 -0.02 -13.72 -5.26
N GLY A 143 0.40 -12.86 -4.34
CA GLY A 143 -0.48 -11.99 -3.56
C GLY A 143 -0.88 -10.71 -4.27
N HIS A 144 -0.08 -10.26 -5.26
CA HIS A 144 -0.36 -9.07 -6.06
C HIS A 144 0.04 -9.25 -7.53
N VAL A 145 -0.75 -8.66 -8.43
CA VAL A 145 -0.43 -8.51 -9.86
C VAL A 145 -0.63 -7.04 -10.27
N LEU A 146 0.25 -6.49 -11.09
CA LEU A 146 0.18 -5.09 -11.52
C LEU A 146 0.87 -4.88 -12.89
N PHE A 147 0.10 -4.53 -13.92
CA PHE A 147 0.64 -4.18 -15.24
C PHE A 147 1.48 -2.91 -15.17
N ASN A 148 2.49 -2.82 -16.03
CA ASN A 148 3.29 -1.61 -16.20
C ASN A 148 2.44 -0.52 -16.88
N PRO A 149 2.47 0.74 -16.40
CA PRO A 149 1.65 1.82 -16.95
C PRO A 149 2.22 2.43 -18.24
N ALA A 150 3.44 2.08 -18.66
CA ALA A 150 4.13 2.69 -19.79
C ALA A 150 4.51 1.69 -20.91
N ALA A 151 5.02 0.52 -20.55
CA ALA A 151 5.52 -0.48 -21.49
C ALA A 151 4.49 -1.57 -21.78
N GLU A 152 4.26 -1.85 -23.07
CA GLU A 152 3.37 -2.91 -23.53
C GLU A 152 3.80 -4.27 -22.97
N ASN A 153 2.83 -5.11 -22.60
CA ASN A 153 3.03 -6.52 -22.23
C ASN A 153 4.00 -6.78 -21.04
N VAL A 154 4.34 -5.75 -20.27
CA VAL A 154 5.11 -5.88 -19.01
C VAL A 154 4.16 -6.02 -17.81
N LEU A 155 4.34 -7.07 -17.01
CA LEU A 155 3.55 -7.37 -15.81
C LEU A 155 4.46 -7.58 -14.59
N ALA A 156 4.12 -6.99 -13.44
CA ALA A 156 4.78 -7.26 -12.15
C ALA A 156 3.93 -8.16 -11.25
N THR A 157 4.54 -9.18 -10.64
CA THR A 157 3.85 -10.05 -9.68
C THR A 157 4.63 -10.24 -8.40
N ALA A 158 3.99 -10.03 -7.26
CA ALA A 158 4.59 -10.19 -5.93
C ALA A 158 4.12 -11.48 -5.25
N SER A 159 5.06 -12.25 -4.70
CA SER A 159 4.78 -13.57 -4.12
C SER A 159 5.21 -13.70 -2.66
N GLY A 160 4.60 -14.67 -1.97
CA GLY A 160 5.05 -15.15 -0.65
C GLY A 160 6.43 -15.82 -0.64
N ASP A 161 7.11 -15.89 -1.80
CA ASP A 161 8.53 -16.23 -1.93
C ASP A 161 9.48 -15.06 -1.63
N TYR A 162 8.93 -13.88 -1.31
CA TYR A 162 9.64 -12.64 -1.01
C TYR A 162 10.32 -12.00 -2.22
N THR A 163 9.86 -12.33 -3.44
CA THR A 163 10.28 -11.69 -4.68
C THR A 163 9.13 -10.97 -5.38
N VAL A 164 9.48 -9.93 -6.14
CA VAL A 164 8.63 -9.41 -7.24
C VAL A 164 9.28 -9.85 -8.54
N LYS A 165 8.53 -10.54 -9.41
CA LYS A 165 9.00 -10.89 -10.76
C LYS A 165 8.37 -9.98 -11.79
N ILE A 166 9.19 -9.50 -12.73
CA ILE A 166 8.74 -8.76 -13.89
C ILE A 166 8.72 -9.71 -15.08
N TRP A 167 7.58 -9.74 -15.77
CA TRP A 167 7.28 -10.65 -16.86
C TRP A 167 7.08 -9.88 -18.15
N ASP A 168 7.58 -10.47 -19.22
CA ASP A 168 7.07 -10.30 -20.58
C ASP A 168 5.96 -11.35 -20.74
N ILE A 169 4.72 -10.91 -20.92
CA ILE A 169 3.59 -11.84 -20.93
C ILE A 169 3.52 -12.70 -22.20
N GLU A 170 4.21 -12.31 -23.28
CA GLU A 170 4.27 -13.07 -24.53
C GLU A 170 5.38 -14.12 -24.50
N ALA A 171 6.56 -13.78 -23.97
CA ALA A 171 7.66 -14.74 -23.77
C ALA A 171 7.38 -15.78 -22.66
N GLY A 172 6.33 -15.60 -21.85
CA GLY A 172 5.85 -16.56 -20.86
C GLY A 172 6.80 -16.84 -19.68
N LYS A 173 7.82 -16.01 -19.50
CA LYS A 173 8.94 -16.21 -18.56
C LYS A 173 9.28 -14.93 -17.81
N PRO A 174 9.77 -15.00 -16.56
CA PRO A 174 10.21 -13.82 -15.83
C PRO A 174 11.51 -13.32 -16.47
N LYS A 175 11.59 -12.00 -16.69
CA LYS A 175 12.77 -11.32 -17.25
C LYS A 175 13.67 -10.75 -16.14
N LEU A 176 13.06 -10.32 -15.03
CA LEU A 176 13.71 -9.70 -13.87
C LEU A 176 13.09 -10.25 -12.57
N THR A 177 13.87 -10.31 -11.48
CA THR A 177 13.45 -10.75 -10.13
C THR A 177 14.03 -9.84 -9.06
N LEU A 178 13.17 -9.01 -8.45
CA LEU A 178 13.51 -8.14 -7.33
C LEU A 178 13.43 -8.95 -6.02
N ASN A 179 14.52 -9.01 -5.25
CA ASN A 179 14.60 -9.79 -4.01
C ASN A 179 14.27 -8.90 -2.79
N ILE A 180 13.02 -8.96 -2.30
CA ILE A 180 12.50 -8.03 -1.29
C ILE A 180 12.88 -8.46 0.14
N GLY A 181 13.00 -9.76 0.40
CA GLY A 181 13.48 -10.34 1.67
C GLY A 181 12.40 -10.63 2.72
N ASP A 182 11.19 -10.06 2.61
CA ASP A 182 10.00 -10.46 3.39
C ASP A 182 8.72 -10.30 2.51
N ILE A 183 7.56 -10.61 3.07
CA ILE A 183 6.24 -10.54 2.41
C ILE A 183 5.98 -9.12 1.90
N VAL A 184 5.76 -8.99 0.59
CA VAL A 184 5.27 -7.77 -0.05
C VAL A 184 3.81 -7.53 0.32
N GLN A 185 3.50 -6.28 0.71
CA GLN A 185 2.17 -5.81 1.12
C GLN A 185 1.53 -4.89 0.06
N SER A 186 2.36 -4.29 -0.79
CA SER A 186 1.94 -3.41 -1.89
C SER A 186 3.08 -3.23 -2.88
N GLN A 187 2.70 -3.02 -4.14
CA GLN A 187 3.59 -2.59 -5.22
C GLN A 187 2.89 -1.47 -6.02
N SER A 188 3.64 -0.49 -6.53
CA SER A 188 3.12 0.57 -7.40
C SER A 188 4.21 1.08 -8.34
N TRP A 189 3.85 1.30 -9.61
CA TRP A 189 4.76 1.79 -10.66
C TRP A 189 4.74 3.32 -10.76
N SER A 190 5.87 3.90 -11.12
CA SER A 190 5.99 5.25 -11.71
C SER A 190 5.29 5.36 -13.07
N ALA A 191 4.87 6.56 -13.49
CA ALA A 191 4.13 6.76 -14.75
C ALA A 191 4.91 6.40 -16.03
N ASN A 192 6.24 6.52 -16.02
CA ASN A 192 7.14 6.05 -17.08
C ASN A 192 7.51 4.55 -16.95
N GLY A 193 7.02 3.88 -15.90
CA GLY A 193 7.15 2.44 -15.70
C GLY A 193 8.58 1.94 -15.43
N SER A 194 9.57 2.79 -15.16
CA SER A 194 10.95 2.35 -14.88
C SER A 194 11.21 2.12 -13.39
N LEU A 195 10.59 2.94 -12.53
CA LEU A 195 10.69 2.82 -11.08
C LEU A 195 9.46 2.12 -10.48
N MET A 196 9.68 1.34 -9.43
CA MET A 196 8.62 0.73 -8.62
C MET A 196 8.84 1.02 -7.14
N VAL A 197 7.78 1.32 -6.41
CA VAL A 197 7.77 1.30 -4.94
C VAL A 197 7.14 0.02 -4.41
N THR A 198 7.76 -0.59 -3.39
CA THR A 198 7.22 -1.74 -2.65
C THR A 198 7.19 -1.46 -1.14
N THR A 199 6.11 -1.85 -0.48
CA THR A 199 6.05 -2.00 0.98
C THR A 199 6.12 -3.47 1.37
N SER A 200 6.78 -3.77 2.50
CA SER A 200 7.01 -5.14 2.96
C SER A 200 6.87 -5.27 4.47
N ARG A 201 6.68 -6.51 4.93
CA ARG A 201 6.42 -6.86 6.35
C ARG A 201 7.61 -6.59 7.29
N ASP A 202 8.81 -6.45 6.76
CA ASP A 202 9.99 -5.92 7.44
C ASP A 202 9.88 -4.41 7.77
N LYS A 203 8.74 -3.79 7.44
CA LYS A 203 8.36 -2.38 7.65
C LYS A 203 9.15 -1.38 6.81
N LYS A 204 9.87 -1.85 5.79
CA LYS A 204 10.63 -0.96 4.91
C LYS A 204 9.81 -0.50 3.72
N LEU A 205 10.14 0.70 3.25
CA LEU A 205 9.71 1.24 1.98
C LEU A 205 10.93 1.18 1.05
N ARG A 206 10.78 0.57 -0.12
CA ARG A 206 11.85 0.42 -1.12
C ARG A 206 11.43 1.01 -2.44
N ILE A 207 12.31 1.79 -3.05
CA ILE A 207 12.20 2.27 -4.43
C ILE A 207 13.24 1.52 -5.26
N TRP A 208 12.79 0.90 -6.34
CA TRP A 208 13.57 0.05 -7.24
C TRP A 208 13.69 0.72 -8.61
N ASP A 209 14.89 0.81 -9.19
CA ASP A 209 15.00 0.69 -10.64
C ASP A 209 14.91 -0.81 -10.93
N VAL A 210 13.80 -1.22 -11.52
CA VAL A 210 13.48 -2.65 -11.64
C VAL A 210 14.45 -3.40 -12.56
N ARG A 211 15.09 -2.68 -13.51
CA ARG A 211 16.06 -3.26 -14.45
C ARG A 211 17.44 -3.45 -13.83
N GLN A 212 17.70 -2.82 -12.68
CA GLN A 212 18.93 -2.99 -11.88
C GLN A 212 18.81 -4.13 -10.86
N GLU A 213 17.62 -4.74 -10.71
CA GLU A 213 17.27 -5.82 -9.78
C GLU A 213 17.60 -5.57 -8.28
N ARG A 214 17.85 -4.30 -7.93
CA ARG A 214 18.28 -3.84 -6.59
C ARG A 214 17.50 -2.57 -6.17
N PRO A 215 17.33 -2.30 -4.87
CA PRO A 215 16.78 -1.02 -4.43
C PRO A 215 17.70 0.12 -4.87
N ALA A 216 17.12 1.15 -5.47
CA ALA A 216 17.77 2.46 -5.61
C ALA A 216 17.79 3.16 -4.25
N HIS A 217 16.68 3.07 -3.50
CA HIS A 217 16.54 3.58 -2.14
C HIS A 217 15.79 2.59 -1.25
N GLU A 218 16.21 2.49 0.02
CA GLU A 218 15.54 1.74 1.09
C GLU A 218 15.44 2.63 2.32
N THR A 219 14.26 2.68 2.96
CA THR A 219 14.02 3.44 4.19
C THR A 219 13.07 2.71 5.13
N ASN A 220 12.94 3.19 6.37
CA ASN A 220 11.92 2.72 7.29
C ASN A 220 10.57 3.38 6.98
N GLY A 221 9.54 2.57 6.73
CA GLY A 221 8.17 3.03 6.52
C GLY A 221 7.36 3.07 7.82
N HIS A 222 6.12 2.58 7.75
CA HIS A 222 5.17 2.59 8.87
C HIS A 222 5.59 1.62 9.99
N THR A 223 5.61 2.09 11.24
CA THR A 223 6.24 1.36 12.36
C THR A 223 5.35 0.30 13.02
N GLY A 224 4.06 0.26 12.69
CA GLY A 224 3.08 -0.70 13.21
C GLY A 224 3.32 -2.15 12.77
N ALA A 225 2.44 -3.06 13.21
CA ALA A 225 2.56 -4.50 12.92
C ALA A 225 1.64 -5.01 11.79
N LYS A 226 0.78 -4.13 11.25
CA LYS A 226 -0.20 -4.43 10.20
C LYS A 226 0.32 -4.05 8.82
N ASN A 227 -0.39 -4.48 7.79
CA ASN A 227 -0.01 -4.22 6.39
C ASN A 227 -0.10 -2.72 6.03
N SER A 228 0.85 -2.28 5.20
CA SER A 228 0.96 -0.94 4.66
C SER A 228 0.84 -0.97 3.13
N ARG A 229 0.22 0.06 2.55
CA ARG A 229 -0.03 0.20 1.11
C ARG A 229 0.72 1.41 0.57
N ALA A 230 1.07 1.38 -0.72
CA ALA A 230 1.75 2.48 -1.41
C ALA A 230 1.12 2.73 -2.77
N VAL A 231 1.10 3.99 -3.20
CA VAL A 231 0.71 4.42 -4.55
C VAL A 231 1.62 5.55 -5.03
N TRP A 232 2.08 5.46 -6.27
CA TRP A 232 2.84 6.50 -6.95
C TRP A 232 1.90 7.62 -7.43
N LEU A 233 2.29 8.89 -7.33
CA LEU A 233 1.39 10.03 -7.56
C LEU A 233 1.47 10.56 -9.00
N GLY A 234 1.24 9.63 -9.93
CA GLY A 234 1.23 9.87 -11.38
C GLY A 234 2.62 10.20 -11.91
N GLU A 235 2.73 11.31 -12.64
CA GLU A 235 3.98 11.75 -13.28
C GLU A 235 4.95 12.46 -12.32
N ARG A 236 4.63 12.51 -11.03
CA ARG A 236 5.44 13.19 -10.00
C ARG A 236 6.46 12.25 -9.38
N ASP A 237 7.55 12.83 -8.91
CA ASP A 237 8.57 12.23 -8.05
C ASP A 237 8.06 12.05 -6.60
N ARG A 238 6.84 11.54 -6.45
CA ARG A 238 6.09 11.51 -5.19
C ARG A 238 5.36 10.19 -5.00
N ILE A 239 5.38 9.69 -3.76
CA ILE A 239 4.69 8.46 -3.35
C ILE A 239 3.82 8.78 -2.13
N ALA A 240 2.56 8.33 -2.14
CA ALA A 240 1.75 8.24 -0.93
C ALA A 240 1.85 6.83 -0.34
N THR A 241 1.90 6.75 0.99
CA THR A 241 1.82 5.49 1.71
C THR A 241 0.78 5.57 2.83
N THR A 242 0.04 4.50 3.01
CA THR A 242 -0.86 4.29 4.15
C THR A 242 -0.38 3.10 4.97
N GLY A 243 -0.53 3.18 6.29
CA GLY A 243 -0.09 2.12 7.18
C GLY A 243 -0.46 2.45 8.61
N PHE A 244 0.35 1.98 9.56
CA PHE A 244 0.01 2.05 10.99
C PHE A 244 1.17 2.57 11.85
N SER A 245 0.84 3.33 12.89
CA SER A 245 1.72 3.70 13.98
C SER A 245 2.09 2.47 14.83
N LYS A 246 3.13 2.59 15.68
CA LYS A 246 3.42 1.60 16.73
C LYS A 246 2.24 1.37 17.68
N MET A 247 1.37 2.37 17.87
CA MET A 247 0.16 2.31 18.69
C MET A 247 -1.07 1.78 17.91
N SER A 248 -0.89 1.37 16.65
CA SER A 248 -1.93 0.88 15.73
C SER A 248 -2.92 1.94 15.20
N ASP A 249 -2.57 3.23 15.26
CA ASP A 249 -3.31 4.28 14.53
C ASP A 249 -3.01 4.23 13.05
N ARG A 250 -3.98 4.52 12.19
CA ARG A 250 -3.79 4.62 10.75
C ARG A 250 -3.06 5.91 10.41
N GLN A 251 -2.03 5.81 9.57
CA GLN A 251 -1.18 6.93 9.18
C GLN A 251 -1.13 7.06 7.65
N LEU A 252 -1.09 8.31 7.17
CA LEU A 252 -0.79 8.71 5.80
C LEU A 252 0.58 9.41 5.79
N ALA A 253 1.44 9.09 4.83
CA ALA A 253 2.73 9.75 4.64
C ALA A 253 3.01 9.98 3.15
N LEU A 254 3.53 11.17 2.83
CA LEU A 254 4.03 11.57 1.52
C LEU A 254 5.55 11.42 1.47
N TRP A 255 6.13 10.98 0.37
CA TRP A 255 7.58 10.80 0.22
C TRP A 255 8.07 11.45 -1.07
N ASP A 256 9.24 12.10 -1.00
CA ASP A 256 10.03 12.52 -2.16
C ASP A 256 10.96 11.37 -2.55
N ILE A 257 10.96 10.93 -3.81
CA ILE A 257 11.82 9.82 -4.25
C ILE A 257 13.32 10.20 -4.24
N ARG A 258 13.65 11.50 -4.26
CA ARG A 258 15.02 12.03 -4.21
C ARG A 258 15.53 12.20 -2.78
N ALA A 259 14.63 12.15 -1.78
CA ALA A 259 14.93 12.42 -0.37
C ALA A 259 14.22 11.42 0.58
N VAL A 260 14.18 10.13 0.21
CA VAL A 260 13.40 9.05 0.86
C VAL A 260 13.75 8.76 2.34
N ARG A 261 14.64 9.52 2.97
CA ARG A 261 15.07 9.29 4.36
C ARG A 261 13.91 9.40 5.35
N GLU A 262 12.99 10.33 5.13
CA GLU A 262 11.82 10.59 5.98
C GLU A 262 10.67 11.16 5.15
N PRO A 263 9.41 11.00 5.58
CA PRO A 263 8.27 11.49 4.81
C PRO A 263 8.11 13.02 4.92
N ILE A 264 7.73 13.65 3.81
CA ILE A 264 7.47 15.08 3.73
C ILE A 264 6.33 15.43 4.70
N ASN A 265 6.56 16.40 5.59
CA ASN A 265 5.65 16.80 6.67
C ASN A 265 5.35 15.68 7.71
N GLY A 266 6.12 14.59 7.74
CA GLY A 266 6.00 13.52 8.72
C GLY A 266 4.85 12.52 8.45
N PHE A 267 4.57 11.66 9.42
CA PHE A 267 3.43 10.74 9.38
C PHE A 267 2.16 11.42 9.92
N LYS A 268 1.19 11.67 9.04
CA LYS A 268 -0.12 12.24 9.37
C LYS A 268 -1.06 11.15 9.89
N THR A 269 -1.32 11.11 11.19
CA THR A 269 -2.33 10.22 11.77
C THR A 269 -3.73 10.56 11.24
N LEU A 270 -4.54 9.54 10.98
CA LEU A 270 -5.88 9.62 10.40
C LEU A 270 -6.97 9.32 11.45
N ASP A 271 -6.85 8.19 12.14
CA ASP A 271 -7.72 7.68 13.21
C ASP A 271 -7.11 6.38 13.78
N SER A 272 -7.75 5.74 14.76
CA SER A 272 -7.31 4.46 15.35
C SER A 272 -8.12 3.24 14.87
N ILE A 273 -8.70 3.29 13.66
CA ILE A 273 -9.51 2.19 13.10
C ILE A 273 -8.62 1.01 12.68
N SER A 274 -9.15 -0.21 12.80
CA SER A 274 -8.35 -1.43 12.66
C SER A 274 -7.94 -1.80 11.22
N GLY A 275 -8.74 -1.40 10.23
CA GLY A 275 -8.67 -1.84 8.83
C GLY A 275 -7.68 -1.09 7.94
N VAL A 276 -6.98 -1.81 7.07
CA VAL A 276 -5.97 -1.26 6.14
C VAL A 276 -6.60 -0.24 5.20
N CYS A 277 -6.04 0.96 5.09
CA CYS A 277 -6.43 1.96 4.09
C CYS A 277 -5.82 1.64 2.73
N MET A 278 -6.66 1.43 1.73
CA MET A 278 -6.29 1.36 0.31
C MET A 278 -6.20 2.79 -0.26
N PRO A 279 -5.03 3.21 -0.79
CA PRO A 279 -4.85 4.52 -1.41
C PRO A 279 -5.05 4.44 -2.93
N PHE A 280 -5.84 5.37 -3.48
CA PHE A 280 -6.08 5.50 -4.92
C PHE A 280 -5.74 6.93 -5.35
N TRP A 281 -4.80 7.07 -6.29
CA TRP A 281 -4.38 8.35 -6.84
C TRP A 281 -5.17 8.69 -8.12
N ASP A 282 -5.55 9.95 -8.26
CA ASP A 282 -6.09 10.53 -9.49
C ASP A 282 -5.19 11.67 -9.97
N ASP A 283 -4.46 11.42 -11.06
CA ASP A 283 -3.57 12.39 -11.69
C ASP A 283 -4.30 13.58 -12.35
N GLY A 284 -5.55 13.37 -12.79
CA GLY A 284 -6.35 14.42 -13.44
C GLY A 284 -6.97 15.43 -12.47
N THR A 285 -6.96 15.15 -11.16
CA THR A 285 -7.45 16.08 -10.12
C THR A 285 -6.45 16.32 -9.00
N ASN A 286 -5.29 15.66 -9.03
CA ASN A 286 -4.33 15.60 -7.93
C ASN A 286 -4.95 15.10 -6.60
N CYS A 287 -6.02 14.30 -6.67
CA CYS A 287 -6.70 13.79 -5.48
C CYS A 287 -6.21 12.39 -5.08
N LEU A 288 -5.98 12.21 -3.79
CA LEU A 288 -5.75 10.93 -3.15
C LEU A 288 -7.02 10.51 -2.40
N TYR A 289 -7.66 9.43 -2.86
CA TYR A 289 -8.79 8.80 -2.20
C TYR A 289 -8.31 7.67 -1.29
N LEU A 290 -8.76 7.65 -0.04
CA LEU A 290 -8.46 6.60 0.94
C LEU A 290 -9.74 5.85 1.33
N ALA A 291 -9.75 4.54 1.10
CA ALA A 291 -10.84 3.64 1.49
C ALA A 291 -10.31 2.55 2.45
N GLY A 292 -10.84 2.50 3.67
CA GLY A 292 -10.43 1.48 4.64
C GLY A 292 -11.19 0.15 4.47
N ARG A 293 -10.49 -0.98 4.61
CA ARG A 293 -11.09 -2.32 4.68
C ARG A 293 -11.90 -2.47 5.98
N GLY A 294 -13.22 -2.42 5.87
CA GLY A 294 -14.17 -2.39 7.00
C GLY A 294 -14.76 -1.00 7.28
N ASP A 295 -14.30 0.05 6.60
CA ASP A 295 -14.87 1.39 6.69
C ASP A 295 -16.10 1.50 5.77
N GLY A 296 -17.12 2.25 6.18
CA GLY A 296 -18.17 2.69 5.24
C GLY A 296 -17.77 3.90 4.39
N ASN A 297 -16.85 4.73 4.91
CA ASN A 297 -16.46 6.01 4.31
C ASN A 297 -15.34 5.88 3.26
N ILE A 298 -15.27 6.86 2.36
CA ILE A 298 -14.11 7.10 1.49
C ILE A 298 -13.67 8.56 1.70
N ARG A 299 -12.48 8.76 2.25
CA ARG A 299 -11.90 10.10 2.49
C ARG A 299 -11.11 10.56 1.27
N TYR A 300 -11.07 11.86 0.99
CA TYR A 300 -10.27 12.39 -0.12
C TYR A 300 -9.52 13.66 0.24
N PHE A 301 -8.29 13.72 -0.26
CA PHE A 301 -7.32 14.79 -0.05
C PHE A 301 -6.83 15.28 -1.41
N GLU A 302 -6.57 16.57 -1.53
CA GLU A 302 -5.88 17.15 -2.69
C GLU A 302 -4.39 17.30 -2.34
N LEU A 303 -3.50 16.96 -3.27
CA LEU A 303 -2.08 17.25 -3.15
C LEU A 303 -1.81 18.65 -3.72
N GLU A 304 -1.41 19.57 -2.86
CA GLU A 304 -0.92 20.89 -3.26
C GLU A 304 0.31 21.24 -2.42
N ASN A 305 1.36 21.80 -3.03
CA ASN A 305 2.58 22.24 -2.33
C ASN A 305 3.19 21.17 -1.40
N ASP A 306 3.28 19.92 -1.90
CA ASP A 306 3.74 18.73 -1.15
C ASP A 306 3.01 18.50 0.20
N LYS A 307 1.70 18.78 0.22
CA LYS A 307 0.84 18.57 1.38
C LYS A 307 -0.52 17.98 0.95
N PHE A 308 -0.96 16.95 1.67
CA PHE A 308 -2.32 16.41 1.53
C PHE A 308 -3.33 17.23 2.31
N GLU A 309 -3.98 18.18 1.63
CA GLU A 309 -5.06 18.99 2.18
C GLU A 309 -6.39 18.22 2.13
N PHE A 310 -7.08 18.09 3.26
CA PHE A 310 -8.33 17.34 3.33
C PHE A 310 -9.48 18.10 2.68
N LEU A 311 -10.18 17.47 1.75
CA LEU A 311 -11.34 18.04 1.06
C LEU A 311 -12.63 17.72 1.81
N SER A 312 -12.96 16.43 1.89
CA SER A 312 -14.17 15.89 2.51
C SER A 312 -14.08 14.35 2.59
N GLU A 313 -15.13 13.70 3.05
CA GLU A 313 -15.34 12.26 2.94
C GLU A 313 -16.75 11.95 2.43
N HIS A 314 -16.86 10.91 1.59
CA HIS A 314 -18.13 10.26 1.31
C HIS A 314 -18.48 9.37 2.50
N LYS A 315 -19.75 9.37 2.91
CA LYS A 315 -20.26 8.64 4.07
C LYS A 315 -21.30 7.62 3.65
N SER A 316 -21.15 6.40 4.13
CA SER A 316 -22.08 5.29 3.95
C SER A 316 -22.04 4.44 5.23
N ALA A 317 -23.17 3.84 5.60
CA ALA A 317 -23.24 2.94 6.76
C ALA A 317 -22.71 1.53 6.45
N ASP A 318 -22.69 1.16 5.17
CA ASP A 318 -22.30 -0.17 4.70
C ASP A 318 -20.77 -0.30 4.56
N PRO A 319 -20.12 -1.23 5.29
CA PRO A 319 -18.67 -1.37 5.30
C PRO A 319 -18.16 -1.99 3.99
N GLN A 320 -17.14 -1.36 3.40
CA GLN A 320 -16.48 -1.87 2.19
C GLN A 320 -15.33 -2.82 2.55
N ARG A 321 -15.18 -3.94 1.81
CA ARG A 321 -14.04 -4.85 1.94
C ARG A 321 -13.09 -4.75 0.75
N GLY A 322 -13.64 -4.62 -0.46
CA GLY A 322 -12.93 -4.29 -1.69
C GLY A 322 -13.41 -2.97 -2.29
N VAL A 323 -12.51 -2.25 -2.95
CA VAL A 323 -12.79 -1.00 -3.67
C VAL A 323 -11.92 -0.93 -4.93
N ALA A 324 -12.49 -0.52 -6.06
CA ALA A 324 -11.74 -0.10 -7.23
C ALA A 324 -12.17 1.30 -7.68
N PHE A 325 -11.32 1.97 -8.46
CA PHE A 325 -11.62 3.26 -9.10
C PHE A 325 -11.59 3.10 -10.61
N MET A 326 -12.54 3.76 -11.28
CA MET A 326 -12.64 3.84 -12.74
C MET A 326 -11.47 4.64 -13.33
N PRO A 327 -10.72 4.11 -14.32
CA PRO A 327 -9.79 4.91 -15.12
C PRO A 327 -10.52 6.08 -15.78
N LYS A 328 -9.84 7.24 -15.95
CA LYS A 328 -10.46 8.48 -16.47
C LYS A 328 -11.27 8.31 -17.74
N ARG A 329 -10.86 7.40 -18.62
CA ARG A 329 -11.55 7.01 -19.86
C ARG A 329 -13.02 6.56 -19.68
N GLY A 330 -13.48 6.26 -18.45
CA GLY A 330 -14.84 5.77 -18.15
C GLY A 330 -15.67 6.59 -17.15
N VAL A 331 -15.27 7.83 -16.81
CA VAL A 331 -16.06 8.73 -15.95
C VAL A 331 -17.14 9.49 -16.74
N ASN A 332 -18.29 9.78 -16.14
CA ASN A 332 -19.37 10.50 -16.81
C ASN A 332 -19.14 12.01 -16.79
N MET A 333 -18.50 12.52 -17.85
CA MET A 333 -18.12 13.92 -17.95
C MET A 333 -19.32 14.88 -17.96
N HIS A 334 -20.45 14.49 -18.58
CA HIS A 334 -21.69 15.29 -18.63
C HIS A 334 -22.30 15.53 -17.25
N GLU A 335 -22.10 14.61 -16.30
CA GLU A 335 -22.54 14.76 -14.91
C GLU A 335 -21.51 15.46 -14.01
N ASN A 336 -20.42 15.98 -14.56
CA ASN A 336 -19.28 16.53 -13.82
C ASN A 336 -18.64 15.51 -12.83
N GLU A 337 -18.70 14.22 -13.16
CA GLU A 337 -18.07 13.13 -12.39
C GLU A 337 -16.57 13.08 -12.67
N VAL A 338 -15.75 13.45 -11.69
CA VAL A 338 -14.29 13.43 -11.82
C VAL A 338 -13.69 12.07 -11.48
N ALA A 339 -14.35 11.26 -10.65
CA ALA A 339 -13.93 9.90 -10.32
C ALA A 339 -15.14 9.04 -9.98
N ARG A 340 -15.07 7.73 -10.26
CA ARG A 340 -16.08 6.76 -9.84
C ARG A 340 -15.43 5.61 -9.09
N ALA A 341 -15.81 5.42 -7.83
CA ALA A 341 -15.45 4.22 -7.08
C ALA A 341 -16.49 3.12 -7.29
N TYR A 342 -16.07 1.88 -7.11
CA TYR A 342 -16.92 0.70 -7.03
C TYR A 342 -16.56 0.00 -5.71
N LYS A 343 -17.45 0.03 -4.71
CA LYS A 343 -17.23 -0.60 -3.40
C LYS A 343 -18.06 -1.87 -3.26
N THR A 344 -17.48 -2.92 -2.71
CA THR A 344 -18.23 -4.11 -2.27
C THR A 344 -19.12 -3.73 -1.08
N VAL A 345 -20.33 -4.25 -1.00
CA VAL A 345 -21.18 -4.16 0.19
C VAL A 345 -21.62 -5.55 0.63
N ASN A 346 -21.38 -5.85 1.91
CA ASN A 346 -21.79 -7.09 2.61
C ASN A 346 -21.37 -8.40 1.88
N ASP A 347 -20.32 -8.34 1.05
CA ASP A 347 -19.84 -9.39 0.13
C ASP A 347 -20.89 -9.92 -0.89
N GLN A 348 -22.03 -9.24 -1.03
CA GLN A 348 -23.18 -9.65 -1.83
C GLN A 348 -23.42 -8.77 -3.07
N TYR A 349 -23.03 -7.49 -3.04
CA TYR A 349 -23.21 -6.60 -4.17
C TYR A 349 -22.08 -5.57 -4.32
N ILE A 350 -22.00 -4.92 -5.47
CA ILE A 350 -21.11 -3.78 -5.72
C ILE A 350 -21.94 -2.51 -5.93
N GLU A 351 -21.64 -1.48 -5.13
CA GLU A 351 -22.19 -0.13 -5.19
C GLU A 351 -21.21 0.80 -5.93
N PRO A 352 -21.61 1.40 -7.07
CA PRO A 352 -20.86 2.51 -7.65
C PRO A 352 -21.08 3.81 -6.86
N VAL A 353 -20.02 4.61 -6.66
CA VAL A 353 -20.07 5.92 -6.00
C VAL A 353 -19.42 6.97 -6.90
N SER A 354 -20.22 7.92 -7.39
CA SER A 354 -19.82 9.00 -8.29
C SER A 354 -19.30 10.20 -7.49
N PHE A 355 -18.04 10.59 -7.67
CA PHE A 355 -17.48 11.81 -7.08
C PHE A 355 -17.64 12.97 -8.07
N ILE A 356 -18.54 13.90 -7.76
CA ILE A 356 -19.00 14.96 -8.67
C ILE A 356 -18.52 16.33 -8.21
N VAL A 357 -18.01 17.15 -9.14
CA VAL A 357 -17.78 18.59 -8.93
C VAL A 357 -19.10 19.33 -9.21
N PRO A 358 -19.69 20.06 -8.25
CA PRO A 358 -20.96 20.74 -8.47
C PRO A 358 -20.80 21.99 -9.37
N ARG A 359 -20.93 21.80 -10.69
CA ARG A 359 -21.03 22.85 -11.71
C ARG A 359 -22.47 23.03 -12.19
N ARG A 360 -22.77 24.23 -12.70
CA ARG A 360 -24.05 24.57 -13.36
C ARG A 360 -23.84 24.77 -14.85
N SER A 361 -23.25 23.77 -15.51
CA SER A 361 -23.05 23.76 -16.95
C SER A 361 -23.12 22.34 -17.47
N GLU A 362 -23.76 22.20 -18.63
CA GLU A 362 -23.83 20.96 -19.42
C GLU A 362 -22.69 20.89 -20.45
N ASN A 363 -21.94 21.98 -20.64
CA ASN A 363 -20.77 22.05 -21.52
C ASN A 363 -19.56 21.35 -20.88
N PHE A 364 -18.67 20.81 -21.70
CA PHE A 364 -17.37 20.29 -21.26
C PHE A 364 -16.63 21.29 -20.35
N GLN A 365 -16.04 20.79 -19.27
CA GLN A 365 -15.30 21.57 -18.27
C GLN A 365 -13.81 21.21 -18.34
N ASP A 366 -13.07 21.93 -19.17
CA ASP A 366 -11.62 21.74 -19.38
C ASP A 366 -10.81 21.83 -18.08
N ASP A 367 -11.19 22.75 -17.18
CA ASP A 367 -10.47 22.98 -15.92
C ASP A 367 -10.49 21.77 -14.95
N ILE A 368 -11.46 20.85 -15.07
CA ILE A 368 -11.53 19.62 -14.26
C ILE A 368 -11.17 18.33 -15.02
N TYR A 369 -11.02 18.40 -16.35
CA TYR A 369 -10.70 17.28 -17.23
C TYR A 369 -9.44 17.55 -18.09
N PRO A 370 -8.25 17.65 -17.47
CA PRO A 370 -7.00 17.70 -18.23
C PRO A 370 -6.79 16.42 -19.05
N PRO A 371 -5.93 16.45 -20.10
CA PRO A 371 -5.58 15.27 -20.88
C PRO A 371 -5.11 14.11 -20.00
N THR A 372 -5.57 12.90 -20.29
CA THR A 372 -5.33 11.70 -19.47
C THR A 372 -4.62 10.58 -20.25
N THR A 373 -4.08 9.58 -19.57
CA THR A 373 -3.40 8.43 -20.20
C THR A 373 -4.31 7.72 -21.21
N GLY A 374 -3.82 7.52 -22.43
CA GLY A 374 -4.53 6.83 -23.51
C GLY A 374 -4.61 5.30 -23.37
N VAL A 375 -4.81 4.63 -24.51
CA VAL A 375 -4.70 3.17 -24.66
C VAL A 375 -3.45 2.73 -25.43
N ALA A 376 -2.73 3.66 -26.06
CA ALA A 376 -1.46 3.34 -26.70
C ALA A 376 -0.32 3.25 -25.67
N PRO A 377 0.55 2.22 -25.72
CA PRO A 377 1.74 2.14 -24.89
C PRO A 377 2.81 3.15 -25.35
N ALA A 378 3.69 3.55 -24.43
CA ALA A 378 4.80 4.45 -24.74
C ALA A 378 5.95 3.74 -25.51
N MET A 379 6.03 2.42 -25.38
CA MET A 379 7.10 1.56 -25.87
C MET A 379 6.73 0.08 -25.78
N SER A 380 7.39 -0.77 -26.57
CA SER A 380 7.26 -2.23 -26.43
C SER A 380 8.01 -2.77 -25.22
N CYS A 381 7.64 -3.97 -24.76
CA CYS A 381 8.39 -4.71 -23.73
C CYS A 381 9.91 -4.78 -24.04
N SER A 382 10.26 -5.02 -25.30
CA SER A 382 11.66 -5.19 -25.73
C SER A 382 12.48 -3.90 -25.65
N GLU A 383 11.89 -2.75 -25.97
CA GLU A 383 12.56 -1.45 -25.85
C GLU A 383 12.73 -1.04 -24.38
N TRP A 384 11.70 -1.28 -23.55
CA TRP A 384 11.72 -0.98 -22.12
C TRP A 384 12.78 -1.80 -21.37
N LEU A 385 12.86 -3.10 -21.66
CA LEU A 385 13.96 -3.97 -21.20
C LEU A 385 15.32 -3.52 -21.73
N GLY A 386 15.37 -2.95 -22.94
CA GLY A 386 16.55 -2.32 -23.54
C GLY A 386 16.94 -0.97 -22.94
N GLY A 387 16.20 -0.46 -21.95
CA GLY A 387 16.51 0.77 -21.22
C GLY A 387 15.70 2.01 -21.64
N LYS A 388 14.81 1.91 -22.64
CA LYS A 388 13.93 3.03 -23.04
C LYS A 388 13.02 3.44 -21.86
N GLU A 389 12.78 4.73 -21.75
CA GLU A 389 11.81 5.32 -20.81
C GLU A 389 10.98 6.38 -21.53
N ALA A 390 9.68 6.34 -21.32
CA ALA A 390 8.71 7.28 -21.86
C ALA A 390 7.40 7.15 -21.06
N ILE A 391 6.59 8.22 -21.05
CA ILE A 391 5.23 8.23 -20.50
C ILE A 391 4.26 7.99 -21.68
N PRO A 392 3.13 7.26 -21.51
CA PRO A 392 2.18 7.06 -22.61
C PRO A 392 1.63 8.37 -23.19
N PRO A 393 1.22 8.40 -24.47
CA PRO A 393 0.51 9.53 -25.03
C PRO A 393 -0.76 9.84 -24.22
N LYS A 394 -1.01 11.13 -23.99
CA LYS A 394 -2.25 11.61 -23.38
C LYS A 394 -3.32 11.78 -24.44
N ILE A 395 -4.58 11.71 -24.04
CA ILE A 395 -5.74 11.83 -24.91
C ILE A 395 -6.65 12.97 -24.45
N SER A 396 -7.34 13.59 -25.40
CA SER A 396 -8.29 14.68 -25.13
C SER A 396 -9.56 14.14 -24.49
N MET A 397 -9.86 14.59 -23.28
CA MET A 397 -11.14 14.32 -22.62
C MET A 397 -12.30 15.05 -23.33
N ALA A 398 -12.05 16.16 -24.03
CA ALA A 398 -13.07 16.85 -24.82
C ALA A 398 -13.58 15.99 -25.98
N SER A 399 -12.68 15.36 -26.74
CA SER A 399 -13.06 14.47 -27.85
C SER A 399 -13.81 13.21 -27.40
N LEU A 400 -13.60 12.76 -26.14
CA LEU A 400 -14.43 11.72 -25.53
C LEU A 400 -15.82 12.24 -25.11
N PHE A 401 -15.94 13.49 -24.70
CA PHE A 401 -17.22 14.15 -24.36
C PHE A 401 -18.06 14.46 -25.61
N ASP A 402 -17.42 14.93 -26.69
CA ASP A 402 -18.07 15.27 -27.96
C ASP A 402 -18.41 14.03 -28.82
N GLY A 403 -17.98 12.83 -28.40
CA GLY A 403 -18.19 11.58 -29.14
C GLY A 403 -17.26 11.37 -30.33
N GLU A 404 -16.26 12.23 -30.55
CA GLU A 404 -15.20 12.03 -31.56
C GLU A 404 -14.34 10.78 -31.28
N GLY A 405 -14.29 10.32 -30.02
CA GLY A 405 -13.54 9.15 -29.59
C GLY A 405 -12.14 9.46 -29.07
N ILE A 406 -11.25 8.47 -29.08
CA ILE A 406 -9.90 8.59 -28.54
C ILE A 406 -9.02 9.39 -29.51
N LYS A 407 -8.73 10.64 -29.12
CA LYS A 407 -7.88 11.56 -29.87
C LYS A 407 -6.63 11.87 -29.05
N GLU A 408 -5.47 11.43 -29.52
CA GLU A 408 -4.20 11.70 -28.86
C GLU A 408 -3.85 13.19 -28.92
N VAL A 409 -3.24 13.66 -27.83
CA VAL A 409 -2.72 15.01 -27.67
C VAL A 409 -1.23 14.87 -27.39
N SER A 410 -0.40 15.39 -28.29
CA SER A 410 1.02 15.59 -28.05
C SER A 410 1.18 16.62 -26.94
N GLY A 411 1.27 16.15 -25.69
CA GLY A 411 1.41 17.00 -24.53
C GLY A 411 2.67 17.86 -24.62
N ALA A 412 2.56 19.14 -24.31
CA ALA A 412 3.74 19.97 -24.09
C ALA A 412 4.51 19.42 -22.88
N GLU A 413 5.82 19.21 -23.03
CA GLU A 413 6.67 18.65 -21.99
C GLU A 413 6.80 19.59 -20.78
N GLU A 414 6.01 19.38 -19.72
CA GLU A 414 6.55 19.62 -18.38
C GLU A 414 7.62 18.55 -18.14
N LYS A 415 8.88 18.91 -18.42
CA LYS A 415 10.00 17.96 -18.35
C LYS A 415 10.06 17.29 -16.97
N PRO A 416 10.17 15.95 -16.89
CA PRO A 416 10.45 15.29 -15.64
C PRO A 416 11.80 15.82 -15.11
N THR A 417 11.78 16.42 -13.94
CA THR A 417 13.01 16.75 -13.22
C THR A 417 13.55 15.47 -12.57
N GLY A 418 14.87 15.33 -12.42
CA GLY A 418 15.44 14.30 -11.56
C GLY A 418 15.73 12.93 -12.19
N SER A 419 16.24 12.87 -13.43
CA SER A 419 17.03 11.70 -13.84
C SER A 419 18.23 11.54 -12.88
N ILE A 420 18.31 10.43 -12.15
CA ILE A 420 19.41 10.15 -11.22
C ILE A 420 20.64 9.72 -12.01
N GLU A 421 21.42 10.70 -12.47
CA GLU A 421 22.71 10.46 -13.11
C GLU A 421 23.68 9.82 -12.11
N SER A 422 24.19 8.64 -12.46
CA SER A 422 25.28 8.01 -11.70
C SER A 422 26.61 8.65 -12.08
N PRO A 423 27.47 9.05 -11.12
CA PRO A 423 28.67 9.82 -11.42
C PRO A 423 29.73 8.96 -12.16
N ALA A 424 29.98 9.30 -13.42
CA ALA A 424 31.09 8.77 -14.20
C ALA A 424 32.38 9.59 -13.97
N PRO A 425 33.58 8.98 -14.05
CA PRO A 425 34.82 9.61 -13.62
C PRO A 425 35.39 10.65 -14.61
N GLN A 426 36.07 11.66 -14.08
CA GLN A 426 36.81 12.65 -14.87
C GLN A 426 38.00 12.03 -15.60
N ALA A 427 38.22 12.42 -16.86
CA ALA A 427 39.41 12.11 -17.66
C ALA A 427 39.99 13.40 -18.28
N ALA A 428 41.27 13.33 -18.67
CA ALA A 428 42.11 14.50 -18.95
C ALA A 428 41.70 15.35 -20.17
N ALA A 429 42.18 16.61 -20.19
CA ALA A 429 42.02 17.53 -21.31
C ALA A 429 43.09 17.32 -22.40
N GLU A 430 42.71 17.49 -23.67
CA GLU A 430 43.63 17.50 -24.82
C GLU A 430 43.88 18.91 -25.39
N SER A 431 44.87 19.03 -26.29
CA SER A 431 45.51 20.30 -26.70
C SER A 431 45.16 20.74 -28.14
N PRO A 432 45.11 22.06 -28.43
CA PRO A 432 44.93 22.59 -29.78
C PRO A 432 46.20 22.52 -30.65
N LYS A 433 46.05 22.66 -31.99
CA LYS A 433 47.14 22.52 -32.99
C LYS A 433 47.52 23.83 -33.70
N ALA A 434 48.65 23.78 -34.42
CA ALA A 434 49.31 24.80 -35.27
C ALA A 434 48.37 25.76 -36.06
N VAL A 435 48.64 27.06 -36.28
CA VAL A 435 49.85 27.88 -36.55
C VAL A 435 50.12 28.13 -38.06
N GLU A 436 49.96 29.40 -38.48
CA GLU A 436 50.55 30.06 -39.66
C GLU A 436 50.92 31.53 -39.31
N THR A 437 51.70 32.22 -40.15
CA THR A 437 52.31 33.58 -39.89
C THR A 437 52.58 34.32 -41.23
N PRO A 438 53.12 35.57 -41.34
CA PRO A 438 53.55 36.56 -40.32
C PRO A 438 53.27 38.09 -40.57
N LYS A 439 53.48 38.93 -39.52
CA LYS A 439 53.98 40.35 -39.53
C LYS A 439 53.10 41.53 -40.07
N PRO A 440 53.42 42.82 -39.76
CA PRO A 440 54.23 43.40 -38.65
C PRO A 440 53.67 44.69 -37.95
N THR A 441 54.32 45.13 -36.85
CA THR A 441 54.25 46.48 -36.17
C THR A 441 52.93 46.81 -35.43
N GLU A 442 52.86 47.59 -34.33
CA GLU A 442 53.76 48.60 -33.71
C GLU A 442 53.71 48.58 -32.14
N ALA A 443 54.51 49.41 -31.43
CA ALA A 443 54.57 49.58 -29.95
C ALA A 443 55.22 50.96 -29.60
N PRO A 444 55.51 51.41 -28.33
CA PRO A 444 55.28 50.85 -26.97
C PRO A 444 54.87 51.88 -25.85
N LYS A 445 54.72 51.42 -24.58
CA LYS A 445 55.07 52.02 -23.23
C LYS A 445 54.18 51.39 -22.12
N LYS A 446 54.65 50.86 -20.96
CA LYS A 446 55.34 51.41 -19.75
C LYS A 446 54.53 52.48 -18.99
N ALA A 447 54.37 52.52 -17.65
CA ALA A 447 54.61 51.61 -16.48
C ALA A 447 53.84 52.19 -15.23
N SER A 448 53.91 51.83 -13.93
CA SER A 448 54.65 50.86 -13.06
C SER A 448 53.99 50.79 -11.64
N GLU A 449 54.35 49.80 -10.79
CA GLU A 449 54.05 49.70 -9.32
C GLU A 449 55.07 50.51 -8.46
N PRO A 450 55.28 50.35 -7.10
CA PRO A 450 54.55 49.62 -6.02
C PRO A 450 54.43 50.36 -4.64
N SER A 451 53.90 49.71 -3.56
CA SER A 451 54.55 49.54 -2.22
C SER A 451 53.61 49.34 -0.99
N SER A 452 54.16 48.78 0.11
CA SER A 452 53.64 48.65 1.51
C SER A 452 54.84 48.68 2.50
N PRO A 453 54.73 48.81 3.86
CA PRO A 453 54.57 47.63 4.77
C PRO A 453 54.21 47.88 6.31
N LYS A 454 54.30 46.80 7.15
CA LYS A 454 54.52 46.74 8.65
C LYS A 454 53.40 47.16 9.64
N ILE A 455 53.38 46.87 10.97
CA ILE A 455 53.69 45.71 11.89
C ILE A 455 53.86 46.23 13.35
N SER A 456 53.21 45.64 14.38
CA SER A 456 53.59 45.75 15.83
C SER A 456 52.77 44.86 16.81
N GLU A 457 53.30 44.61 18.02
CA GLU A 457 52.83 43.76 19.17
C GLU A 457 53.50 44.31 20.49
N PRO A 458 53.50 43.69 21.71
CA PRO A 458 52.51 42.97 22.56
C PRO A 458 52.47 43.47 24.07
N VAL A 459 51.60 42.91 24.96
CA VAL A 459 51.63 43.10 26.46
C VAL A 459 51.20 41.79 27.21
N ARG A 460 51.42 41.65 28.54
CA ARG A 460 51.38 40.40 29.36
C ARG A 460 50.42 40.35 30.57
N GLU A 461 50.03 39.13 30.99
CA GLU A 461 49.82 38.53 32.36
C GLU A 461 49.04 39.28 33.51
N PRO A 462 48.39 38.58 34.49
CA PRO A 462 48.97 37.53 35.37
C PRO A 462 48.05 36.35 35.85
N THR A 463 48.61 35.45 36.70
CA THR A 463 47.95 34.28 37.35
C THR A 463 47.63 34.52 38.84
N PRO A 464 46.68 33.79 39.47
CA PRO A 464 47.05 33.05 40.71
C PRO A 464 46.26 31.76 41.09
N VAL A 465 46.99 30.78 41.65
CA VAL A 465 46.64 29.88 42.80
C VAL A 465 45.52 28.81 42.68
N ALA A 466 45.77 27.64 43.29
CA ALA A 466 44.83 26.52 43.47
C ALA A 466 44.66 26.10 44.95
N ARG A 467 43.54 25.41 45.28
CA ARG A 467 43.26 24.76 46.59
C ARG A 467 42.45 23.45 46.40
N PRO A 468 42.40 22.53 47.39
CA PRO A 468 42.17 21.09 47.16
C PRO A 468 40.70 20.62 47.19
N ALA A 469 40.47 19.39 46.73
CA ALA A 469 39.16 18.73 46.66
C ALA A 469 38.89 17.76 47.85
N PRO A 470 37.61 17.57 48.24
CA PRO A 470 37.20 16.47 49.12
C PRO A 470 36.12 15.53 48.55
N SER A 471 36.41 14.22 48.64
CA SER A 471 35.53 13.12 49.06
C SER A 471 34.09 12.95 48.52
N MET A 472 33.81 11.75 47.97
CA MET A 472 32.45 11.23 47.76
C MET A 472 31.74 10.90 49.08
N LYS A 473 30.98 11.84 49.63
CA LYS A 473 29.89 11.59 50.60
C LYS A 473 29.00 12.85 50.68
N ASP A 474 27.97 12.91 49.82
CA ASP A 474 26.69 13.65 50.00
C ASP A 474 25.88 13.71 48.68
N GLN A 475 25.57 12.54 48.11
CA GLN A 475 24.57 12.39 47.04
C GLN A 475 23.60 11.23 47.35
N GLY A 476 23.21 11.13 48.63
CA GLY A 476 22.26 10.13 49.14
C GLY A 476 20.90 10.70 49.54
N ALA A 477 20.49 11.86 48.99
CA ALA A 477 19.33 12.61 49.45
C ALA A 477 18.61 13.43 48.34
N SER A 478 18.17 12.79 47.25
CA SER A 478 17.33 13.44 46.22
C SER A 478 16.46 12.48 45.39
N MET A 479 15.92 11.42 46.01
CA MET A 479 14.92 10.52 45.38
C MET A 479 13.76 10.16 46.32
N ALA A 480 13.50 10.99 47.34
CA ALA A 480 12.53 10.72 48.41
C ALA A 480 11.51 11.86 48.63
N SER A 481 11.23 12.67 47.59
CA SER A 481 10.42 13.90 47.72
C SER A 481 9.50 14.18 46.51
N MET A 482 9.08 13.14 45.79
CA MET A 482 8.15 13.24 44.63
C MET A 482 7.15 12.08 44.51
N VAL A 483 6.95 11.29 45.57
CA VAL A 483 6.03 10.12 45.57
C VAL A 483 4.83 10.30 46.53
N ASP A 484 4.68 11.50 47.13
CA ASP A 484 3.55 11.87 48.00
C ASP A 484 2.71 13.00 47.36
N LYS A 485 2.07 12.69 46.24
CA LYS A 485 1.00 13.51 45.66
C LYS A 485 0.05 12.61 44.87
N PHE A 486 -1.26 12.79 45.10
CA PHE A 486 -2.34 11.87 44.71
C PHE A 486 -2.41 10.57 45.54
N ALA A 487 -2.73 10.76 46.82
CA ALA A 487 -3.56 9.84 47.60
C ALA A 487 -4.75 10.66 48.15
N ASP A 488 -5.90 10.03 48.33
CA ASP A 488 -7.18 10.72 48.51
C ASP A 488 -7.44 11.24 49.93
N GLY A 489 -8.43 12.12 50.05
CA GLY A 489 -8.98 12.59 51.32
C GLY A 489 -10.43 13.04 51.13
N GLU A 490 -11.37 12.29 51.71
CA GLU A 490 -12.79 12.66 51.82
C GLU A 490 -13.01 13.54 53.06
N GLU A 491 -13.90 14.53 52.98
CA GLU A 491 -14.71 14.96 54.14
C GLU A 491 -15.98 15.72 53.69
N GLU A 492 -16.96 15.83 54.60
CA GLU A 492 -18.35 16.21 54.29
C GLU A 492 -18.59 17.74 54.28
N GLY A 493 -19.61 18.20 53.54
CA GLY A 493 -19.96 19.62 53.44
C GLY A 493 -21.43 19.88 53.08
N ASN A 494 -22.26 20.14 54.09
CA ASN A 494 -23.73 20.21 54.02
C ASN A 494 -24.26 21.65 53.76
N VAL A 495 -25.02 21.89 52.68
CA VAL A 495 -25.86 23.10 52.43
C VAL A 495 -27.12 22.70 51.63
N SER A 496 -28.23 23.42 51.82
CA SER A 496 -29.61 23.14 51.40
C SER A 496 -30.05 23.68 50.02
N ASP A 497 -31.19 23.13 49.53
CA ASP A 497 -32.37 23.71 48.82
C ASP A 497 -32.29 25.17 48.28
N ASP A 498 -32.84 25.54 47.10
CA ASP A 498 -34.20 25.31 46.54
C ASP A 498 -34.25 25.15 44.99
N ASP A 499 -35.40 24.65 44.47
CA ASP A 499 -36.10 24.73 43.13
C ASP A 499 -35.35 25.18 41.82
N ASP A 500 -35.74 24.78 40.59
CA ASP A 500 -37.04 24.33 40.04
C ASP A 500 -36.89 23.27 38.89
N SER A 501 -38.02 22.74 38.45
CA SER A 501 -38.43 21.56 37.68
C SER A 501 -37.91 21.23 36.25
N SER A 502 -38.12 19.92 35.93
CA SER A 502 -38.61 19.36 34.65
C SER A 502 -37.63 18.78 33.61
N PHE A 503 -37.61 17.43 33.49
CA PHE A 503 -38.13 16.70 32.31
C PHE A 503 -38.41 15.21 32.65
N GLU A 504 -39.18 14.49 31.83
CA GLU A 504 -39.73 13.15 32.13
C GLU A 504 -38.76 11.97 31.85
N GLU A 505 -38.86 10.91 32.66
CA GLU A 505 -38.21 9.60 32.45
C GLU A 505 -39.27 8.48 32.30
N VAL A 506 -39.10 7.59 31.30
CA VAL A 506 -40.02 6.46 31.04
C VAL A 506 -39.30 5.13 31.30
N PRO A 507 -39.80 4.26 32.21
CA PRO A 507 -39.05 3.11 32.72
C PRO A 507 -39.16 1.81 31.91
N LYS A 508 -38.33 0.82 32.30
CA LYS A 508 -38.16 -0.51 31.67
C LYS A 508 -39.33 -1.47 31.95
N PRO A 509 -39.63 -2.43 31.06
CA PRO A 509 -40.71 -3.42 31.22
C PRO A 509 -40.33 -4.64 32.08
N VAL A 510 -41.36 -5.33 32.61
CA VAL A 510 -41.30 -6.59 33.38
C VAL A 510 -42.45 -7.53 32.93
N GLU A 511 -42.29 -8.85 33.08
CA GLU A 511 -43.16 -9.90 32.49
C GLU A 511 -44.44 -10.31 33.28
N ARG A 512 -45.28 -11.11 32.59
CA ARG A 512 -46.32 -12.09 33.05
C ARG A 512 -47.77 -11.59 33.22
N PRO A 513 -48.80 -12.47 33.13
CA PRO A 513 -48.89 -13.79 32.45
C PRO A 513 -50.15 -13.96 31.55
N VAL A 514 -50.32 -15.17 30.99
CA VAL A 514 -51.34 -15.60 29.99
C VAL A 514 -52.79 -15.62 30.51
N ARG A 515 -53.76 -15.27 29.63
CA ARG A 515 -55.13 -15.82 29.59
C ARG A 515 -55.68 -15.89 28.14
N SER A 516 -56.79 -16.60 27.94
CA SER A 516 -57.18 -17.22 26.66
C SER A 516 -58.59 -16.85 26.16
N ALA A 517 -58.79 -16.79 24.83
CA ALA A 517 -60.12 -16.87 24.19
C ALA A 517 -60.08 -17.48 22.77
N ALA A 518 -61.17 -18.16 22.43
CA ALA A 518 -61.50 -18.88 21.18
C ALA A 518 -61.95 -17.94 20.03
N ALA A 519 -62.28 -18.38 18.80
CA ALA A 519 -61.84 -19.48 17.92
C ALA A 519 -62.59 -19.37 16.57
N THR A 520 -62.03 -19.91 15.46
CA THR A 520 -62.80 -20.34 14.27
C THR A 520 -61.95 -21.24 13.36
N GLU A 521 -62.59 -21.99 12.45
CA GLU A 521 -62.01 -23.11 11.70
C GLU A 521 -61.62 -22.69 10.25
N THR A 522 -60.73 -23.36 9.51
CA THR A 522 -60.96 -24.72 8.96
C THR A 522 -59.73 -25.33 8.26
N SER A 523 -59.70 -26.67 8.23
CA SER A 523 -58.93 -27.55 7.32
C SER A 523 -57.41 -27.69 7.49
N SER A 524 -56.89 -28.83 7.03
CA SER A 524 -55.57 -29.44 7.27
C SER A 524 -55.37 -30.56 6.20
N PRO A 525 -54.29 -31.38 6.15
CA PRO A 525 -53.12 -31.46 7.04
C PRO A 525 -51.74 -31.53 6.33
N ARG A 526 -50.67 -31.55 7.13
CA ARG A 526 -49.32 -32.02 6.74
C ARG A 526 -48.82 -32.98 7.82
N VAL A 527 -48.51 -34.23 7.47
CA VAL A 527 -48.15 -35.29 8.43
C VAL A 527 -46.66 -35.22 8.80
N SER A 528 -46.34 -35.57 10.05
CA SER A 528 -45.04 -35.40 10.69
C SER A 528 -44.20 -36.70 10.79
N SER A 529 -42.91 -36.54 11.03
CA SER A 529 -41.94 -37.61 11.34
C SER A 529 -41.66 -37.70 12.86
N PRO A 530 -41.62 -38.89 13.47
CA PRO A 530 -41.22 -39.08 14.87
C PRO A 530 -39.73 -39.47 15.03
N LEU A 531 -39.22 -39.40 16.27
CA LEU A 531 -37.82 -39.67 16.64
C LEU A 531 -37.61 -41.01 17.39
N ARG A 532 -36.37 -41.48 17.27
CA ARG A 532 -35.66 -42.60 17.92
C ARG A 532 -35.95 -42.90 19.41
N PRO A 533 -36.00 -44.19 19.81
CA PRO A 533 -35.74 -44.69 21.18
C PRO A 533 -34.40 -45.45 21.35
N LYS A 534 -34.19 -46.07 22.52
CA LYS A 534 -33.00 -46.83 22.99
C LYS A 534 -33.48 -48.14 23.68
N GLU A 535 -32.69 -49.13 24.15
CA GLU A 535 -31.22 -49.35 24.28
C GLU A 535 -30.94 -50.90 24.36
N VAL A 536 -30.00 -51.34 25.22
CA VAL A 536 -29.84 -52.70 25.82
C VAL A 536 -29.22 -53.84 24.98
N GLU A 537 -27.88 -53.90 25.02
CA GLU A 537 -27.03 -55.02 25.49
C GLU A 537 -27.38 -56.52 25.22
N SER A 538 -26.45 -57.27 24.59
CA SER A 538 -26.01 -58.64 24.98
C SER A 538 -24.92 -59.24 24.05
N LYS A 539 -24.31 -60.36 24.47
CA LYS A 539 -23.21 -61.16 23.85
C LYS A 539 -23.30 -62.63 24.39
N PRO A 540 -22.58 -63.65 23.87
CA PRO A 540 -22.11 -63.90 22.49
C PRO A 540 -22.21 -65.39 22.01
N GLN A 541 -22.14 -65.62 20.67
CA GLN A 541 -21.63 -66.87 20.02
C GLN A 541 -22.43 -68.20 20.24
N PRO A 542 -22.15 -69.35 19.55
CA PRO A 542 -20.91 -69.76 18.83
C PRO A 542 -21.00 -70.41 17.41
N ILE A 543 -19.83 -70.42 16.72
CA ILE A 543 -19.18 -71.49 15.88
C ILE A 543 -20.10 -72.33 14.94
N VAL A 544 -19.87 -72.48 13.63
CA VAL A 544 -18.63 -72.94 12.90
C VAL A 544 -18.31 -72.03 11.67
N SER A 545 -17.55 -72.32 10.58
CA SER A 545 -17.05 -73.54 9.90
C SER A 545 -15.70 -73.33 9.14
N VAL A 546 -15.37 -74.20 8.16
CA VAL A 546 -14.12 -74.31 7.34
C VAL A 546 -14.41 -74.09 5.85
N SER A 547 -13.49 -73.74 4.94
CA SER A 547 -12.08 -73.25 4.92
C SER A 547 -11.79 -72.73 3.47
N SER A 548 -10.61 -72.45 2.89
CA SER A 548 -9.15 -72.57 3.14
C SER A 548 -8.43 -71.47 2.27
N ALA A 549 -7.15 -71.38 1.89
CA ALA A 549 -5.91 -72.20 1.99
C ALA A 549 -4.65 -71.29 1.87
N LEU A 550 -3.43 -71.86 1.90
CA LEU A 550 -2.12 -71.23 1.61
C LEU A 550 -1.09 -72.34 1.22
N PRO A 551 0.18 -72.10 0.76
CA PRO A 551 1.26 -71.54 1.60
C PRO A 551 2.42 -70.77 0.86
N THR A 552 3.46 -70.37 1.61
CA THR A 552 4.76 -69.80 1.15
C THR A 552 5.96 -70.59 1.76
N PRO A 553 7.21 -70.42 1.26
CA PRO A 553 8.35 -70.37 2.21
C PRO A 553 9.66 -69.60 1.81
N LYS A 554 10.17 -68.79 2.77
CA LYS A 554 11.57 -68.66 3.28
C LYS A 554 12.77 -68.11 2.43
N LEU A 555 13.80 -67.68 3.19
CA LEU A 555 15.08 -67.02 2.80
C LEU A 555 16.23 -68.00 2.48
N PRO A 556 17.36 -67.50 1.94
CA PRO A 556 18.65 -67.57 2.69
C PRO A 556 19.44 -66.22 2.73
N SER A 557 20.65 -66.22 3.31
CA SER A 557 21.50 -65.04 3.57
C SER A 557 23.01 -65.34 3.58
N ALA A 558 23.88 -64.35 3.26
CA ALA A 558 25.23 -64.08 3.84
C ALA A 558 26.18 -63.24 2.94
N ASN A 559 26.96 -62.33 3.57
CA ASN A 559 28.35 -61.87 3.24
C ASN A 559 28.70 -61.22 1.88
N SER A 560 29.70 -60.33 1.74
CA SER A 560 30.46 -59.49 2.72
C SER A 560 31.39 -58.48 2.02
N HIS A 561 31.54 -57.26 2.55
CA HIS A 561 32.74 -56.36 2.59
C HIS A 561 32.25 -54.96 3.06
N GLN A 562 32.50 -54.55 4.31
CA GLN A 562 33.69 -53.81 4.82
C GLN A 562 33.72 -52.30 4.50
N SER A 563 33.90 -51.51 5.56
CA SER A 563 33.94 -50.02 5.59
C SER A 563 35.33 -49.50 6.00
N PRO A 564 35.53 -48.17 6.07
CA PRO A 564 35.43 -47.47 7.36
C PRO A 564 34.52 -46.21 7.27
N THR A 565 33.69 -45.79 8.23
CA THR A 565 33.77 -45.68 9.70
C THR A 565 34.61 -44.50 10.21
N ILE A 566 33.95 -43.47 10.76
CA ILE A 566 34.26 -42.80 12.04
C ILE A 566 33.01 -41.98 12.48
N PRO A 567 32.73 -41.79 13.80
CA PRO A 567 31.33 -41.76 14.26
C PRO A 567 30.85 -40.47 14.95
N SER A 568 29.52 -40.38 15.13
CA SER A 568 28.89 -39.53 16.14
C SER A 568 28.74 -40.27 17.48
N PRO A 569 29.02 -39.63 18.62
CA PRO A 569 28.44 -39.99 19.91
C PRO A 569 27.34 -38.99 20.32
N ALA A 570 26.51 -39.37 21.31
CA ALA A 570 25.56 -38.47 21.96
C ALA A 570 25.54 -38.75 23.47
N SER A 571 25.71 -37.71 24.30
CA SER A 571 25.18 -37.63 25.68
C SER A 571 25.27 -36.21 26.25
N GLU A 572 24.58 -36.03 27.38
CA GLU A 572 24.83 -35.06 28.46
C GLU A 572 24.64 -33.54 28.24
N THR A 573 23.64 -33.02 28.96
CA THR A 573 23.47 -31.62 29.33
C THR A 573 24.29 -31.26 30.57
N PRO A 574 25.07 -30.17 30.57
CA PRO A 574 25.43 -29.44 31.79
C PRO A 574 24.55 -28.17 31.98
N SER A 575 24.32 -27.79 33.23
CA SER A 575 23.66 -26.53 33.59
C SER A 575 24.63 -25.32 33.52
N PRO A 576 24.14 -24.09 33.30
CA PRO A 576 25.01 -22.92 33.10
C PRO A 576 25.60 -22.41 34.42
N SER A 577 26.91 -22.57 34.59
CA SER A 577 27.68 -21.87 35.63
C SER A 577 27.97 -20.42 35.24
N THR A 578 27.71 -19.47 36.14
CA THR A 578 27.88 -18.03 35.90
C THR A 578 29.35 -17.57 35.95
N SER A 579 29.87 -17.07 34.84
CA SER A 579 31.10 -16.27 34.79
C SER A 579 31.01 -15.18 33.72
N VAL A 580 30.76 -13.94 34.15
CA VAL A 580 30.73 -12.76 33.26
C VAL A 580 32.17 -12.31 32.95
N PRO A 581 32.54 -12.11 31.68
CA PRO A 581 33.83 -11.49 31.33
C PRO A 581 33.86 -10.05 31.85
N LYS A 582 34.89 -9.67 32.61
CA LYS A 582 34.99 -8.31 33.16
C LYS A 582 35.31 -7.26 32.09
N ASN A 583 35.92 -7.67 30.98
CA ASN A 583 36.41 -6.80 29.91
C ASN A 583 35.26 -6.06 29.21
N ASP A 584 34.19 -6.79 28.85
CA ASP A 584 33.03 -6.29 28.12
C ASP A 584 32.37 -5.09 28.84
N ILE A 585 32.37 -5.12 30.19
CA ILE A 585 31.83 -4.05 31.04
C ILE A 585 32.72 -2.80 31.02
N GLU A 586 34.04 -2.93 30.83
CA GLU A 586 34.94 -1.78 30.69
C GLU A 586 34.87 -1.17 29.29
N GLU A 587 34.74 -1.99 28.24
CA GLU A 587 34.50 -1.50 26.87
C GLU A 587 33.19 -0.70 26.78
N ILE A 588 32.10 -1.21 27.38
CA ILE A 588 30.81 -0.50 27.44
C ILE A 588 30.94 0.83 28.21
N LYS A 589 31.66 0.88 29.33
CA LYS A 589 31.92 2.13 30.08
C LYS A 589 32.72 3.14 29.25
N ASN A 590 33.76 2.68 28.55
CA ASN A 590 34.58 3.54 27.70
C ASN A 590 33.77 4.11 26.52
N LEU A 591 32.91 3.29 25.90
CA LEU A 591 32.00 3.71 24.83
C LEU A 591 30.99 4.77 25.32
N ILE A 592 30.39 4.56 26.50
CA ILE A 592 29.47 5.54 27.12
C ILE A 592 30.20 6.85 27.40
N ALA A 593 31.41 6.82 28.00
CA ALA A 593 32.19 8.01 28.27
C ALA A 593 32.57 8.78 26.99
N GLN A 594 32.87 8.08 25.90
CA GLN A 594 33.14 8.67 24.58
C GLN A 594 31.87 9.31 23.98
N GLN A 595 30.70 8.68 24.13
CA GLN A 595 29.41 9.26 23.72
C GLN A 595 29.07 10.52 24.53
N THR A 596 29.22 10.50 25.86
CA THR A 596 28.99 11.70 26.71
C THR A 596 29.90 12.86 26.30
N LYS A 597 31.18 12.59 26.01
CA LYS A 597 32.11 13.62 25.52
C LYS A 597 31.68 14.20 24.16
N THR A 598 31.21 13.35 23.25
CA THR A 598 30.73 13.76 21.91
C THR A 598 29.49 14.66 22.02
N ILE A 599 28.53 14.28 22.87
CA ILE A 599 27.31 15.07 23.15
C ILE A 599 27.67 16.45 23.73
N ALA A 600 28.63 16.52 24.65
CA ALA A 600 29.08 17.79 25.22
C ALA A 600 29.69 18.73 24.16
N THR A 601 30.51 18.21 23.25
CA THR A 601 31.07 19.00 22.13
C THR A 601 29.97 19.47 21.16
N GLN A 602 29.00 18.63 20.84
CA GLN A 602 27.86 19.02 19.98
C GLN A 602 26.99 20.10 20.64
N ALA A 603 26.76 20.04 21.95
CA ALA A 603 26.03 21.08 22.68
C ALA A 603 26.75 22.45 22.61
N GLN A 604 28.08 22.47 22.74
CA GLN A 604 28.88 23.70 22.59
C GLN A 604 28.83 24.26 21.15
N GLN A 605 28.87 23.39 20.13
CA GLN A 605 28.72 23.83 18.73
C GLN A 605 27.33 24.43 18.47
N MET A 606 26.25 23.84 19.01
CA MET A 606 24.91 24.42 18.90
C MET A 606 24.81 25.78 19.60
N GLN A 607 25.44 25.96 20.77
CA GLN A 607 25.47 27.27 21.45
C GLN A 607 26.22 28.33 20.61
N THR A 608 27.35 27.97 20.01
CA THR A 608 28.12 28.87 19.13
C THR A 608 27.30 29.29 17.91
N LEU A 609 26.71 28.33 17.20
CA LEU A 609 25.84 28.60 16.03
C LEU A 609 24.60 29.42 16.40
N THR A 610 24.02 29.21 17.58
CA THR A 610 22.88 30.02 18.06
C THR A 610 23.30 31.48 18.27
N ALA A 611 24.45 31.73 18.90
CA ALA A 611 24.98 33.08 19.10
C ALA A 611 25.35 33.77 17.77
N GLU A 612 25.89 33.03 16.80
CA GLU A 612 26.15 33.56 15.44
C GLU A 612 24.85 33.94 14.71
N ILE A 613 23.79 33.11 14.82
CA ILE A 613 22.48 33.40 14.24
C ILE A 613 21.85 34.65 14.88
N GLU A 614 21.99 34.85 16.19
CA GLU A 614 21.54 36.07 16.87
C GLU A 614 22.36 37.30 16.46
N ALA A 615 23.69 37.18 16.36
CA ALA A 615 24.59 38.24 15.91
C ALA A 615 24.47 38.58 14.41
N LEU A 616 23.87 37.70 13.61
CA LEU A 616 23.47 37.97 12.22
C LEU A 616 22.09 38.64 12.16
N LYS A 617 21.11 38.20 12.96
CA LYS A 617 19.79 38.85 13.08
C LYS A 617 19.91 40.30 13.57
N SER A 618 20.80 40.57 14.52
CA SER A 618 21.07 41.93 15.02
C SER A 618 21.86 42.83 14.07
N LYS A 619 22.18 42.36 12.85
CA LYS A 619 22.76 43.14 11.74
C LYS A 619 21.79 43.27 10.55
N LEU A 620 20.60 42.68 10.65
CA LEU A 620 19.57 42.68 9.61
C LEU A 620 18.34 43.55 9.99
N ASN A 621 18.29 43.98 11.26
CA ASN A 621 17.42 45.03 11.78
C ASN A 621 18.25 46.29 12.07
#